data_AF-A0A7D4KQ70-F1
#
_entry.id   AF-A0A7D4KQ70-F1
#
_cell.length_a   1.000
_cell.length_b   1.000
_cell.length_c   1.000
_cell.angle_alpha   90.00
_cell.angle_beta   90.00
_cell.angle_gamma   90.00
#
_symmetry.space_group_name_H-M   'P 1'
#
loop_
_entity.id
_entity.type
_entity.pdbx_description
1 polymer ?
#
loop_
_entity_poly.entity_id
_entity_poly.type
_entity_poly.pdbx_seq_one_letter_code
_entity_poly.pdbx_strand_id
1 'polypeptide(L)'
;MVKKNPKIAKQALAHAKYRCVANPKHITFNTAKGKPYMEGHHLIPCTQSNATLFWQTRNRNIDCENNIVCLCPTCHRRIHYGSIQEKKSLIKTLYDSQIGNLKKVGLDISLNELLKLYSI
;
A
#
# COMPACT_ATOMS: atom_id res chain seq x y z
N MET A 1 -13.02 12.08 6.13
CA MET A 1 -12.42 10.88 5.47
C MET A 1 -11.72 11.34 4.21
N VAL A 2 -10.48 10.93 3.99
CA VAL A 2 -9.76 11.24 2.74
C VAL A 2 -10.52 10.55 1.59
N LYS A 3 -11.02 11.33 0.62
CA LYS A 3 -11.76 10.79 -0.53
C LYS A 3 -10.77 10.10 -1.46
N LYS A 4 -10.75 8.76 -1.40
CA LYS A 4 -9.88 7.92 -2.24
C LYS A 4 -10.41 7.86 -3.67
N ASN A 5 -9.55 8.01 -4.65
CA ASN A 5 -9.92 7.85 -6.05
C ASN A 5 -9.78 6.37 -6.49
N PRO A 6 -10.88 5.67 -6.79
CA PRO A 6 -10.83 4.26 -7.17
C PRO A 6 -10.06 4.01 -8.48
N LYS A 7 -9.91 5.03 -9.34
CA LYS A 7 -9.10 4.93 -10.56
C LYS A 7 -7.62 4.73 -10.26
N ILE A 8 -7.10 5.38 -9.21
CA ILE A 8 -5.69 5.29 -8.80
C ILE A 8 -5.38 3.87 -8.32
N ALA A 9 -6.23 3.29 -7.49
CA ALA A 9 -6.08 1.90 -7.05
C ALA A 9 -6.10 0.93 -8.24
N LYS A 10 -7.01 1.13 -9.21
CA LYS A 10 -7.07 0.30 -10.42
C LYS A 10 -5.81 0.41 -11.28
N GLN A 11 -5.24 1.60 -11.42
CA GLN A 11 -3.98 1.84 -12.14
C GLN A 11 -2.83 1.10 -11.45
N ALA A 12 -2.71 1.23 -10.12
CA ALA A 12 -1.67 0.58 -9.34
C ALA A 12 -1.71 -0.96 -9.50
N LEU A 13 -2.91 -1.56 -9.45
CA LEU A 13 -3.09 -2.99 -9.67
C LEU A 13 -2.69 -3.41 -11.09
N ALA A 14 -3.03 -2.60 -12.10
CA ALA A 14 -2.67 -2.87 -13.49
C ALA A 14 -1.15 -2.79 -13.72
N HIS A 15 -0.48 -1.76 -13.18
CA HIS A 15 0.98 -1.62 -13.26
C HIS A 15 1.72 -2.74 -12.52
N ALA A 16 1.17 -3.22 -11.40
CA ALA A 16 1.68 -4.40 -10.71
C ALA A 16 1.37 -5.73 -11.44
N LYS A 17 0.74 -5.69 -12.62
CA LYS A 17 0.31 -6.86 -13.40
C LYS A 17 -0.54 -7.83 -12.56
N TYR A 18 -1.31 -7.30 -11.61
CA TYR A 18 -2.11 -8.09 -10.67
C TYR A 18 -1.30 -9.14 -9.90
N ARG A 19 -0.04 -8.83 -9.53
CA ARG A 19 0.81 -9.71 -8.72
C ARG A 19 0.94 -9.16 -7.30
N CYS A 20 0.85 -10.04 -6.30
CA CYS A 20 1.02 -9.65 -4.90
C CYS A 20 2.49 -9.28 -4.63
N VAL A 21 2.72 -8.10 -4.06
CA VAL A 21 4.08 -7.64 -3.70
C VAL A 21 4.74 -8.55 -2.67
N ALA A 22 3.96 -9.10 -1.73
CA ALA A 22 4.48 -10.00 -0.69
C ALA A 22 5.03 -11.32 -1.27
N ASN A 23 4.40 -11.82 -2.33
CA ASN A 23 4.83 -13.02 -3.05
C ASN A 23 4.17 -13.05 -4.45
N PRO A 24 4.93 -12.87 -5.53
CA PRO A 24 4.40 -12.90 -6.89
C PRO A 24 3.74 -14.22 -7.31
N LYS A 25 3.98 -15.31 -6.58
CA LYS A 25 3.38 -16.64 -6.83
C LYS A 25 2.00 -16.82 -6.18
N HIS A 26 1.52 -15.88 -5.36
CA HIS A 26 0.18 -15.98 -4.79
C HIS A 26 -0.88 -15.91 -5.89
N ILE A 27 -1.74 -16.93 -5.92
CA ILE A 27 -2.85 -17.07 -6.85
C ILE A 27 -4.17 -16.71 -6.15
N THR A 28 -5.11 -16.19 -6.93
CA THR A 28 -6.48 -15.87 -6.51
C THR A 28 -7.45 -16.22 -7.63
N PHE A 29 -8.76 -16.17 -7.36
CA PHE A 29 -9.76 -16.39 -8.40
C PHE A 29 -9.69 -15.30 -9.48
N ASN A 30 -10.09 -15.65 -10.70
CA ASN A 30 -10.20 -14.68 -11.79
C ASN A 30 -11.49 -13.87 -11.65
N THR A 31 -11.39 -12.56 -11.82
CA THR A 31 -12.54 -11.67 -11.98
C THR A 31 -13.23 -11.92 -13.33
N ALA A 32 -14.46 -11.42 -13.49
CA ALA A 32 -15.17 -11.44 -14.78
C ALA A 32 -14.40 -10.78 -15.95
N LYS A 33 -13.33 -10.03 -15.66
CA LYS A 33 -12.44 -9.39 -16.65
C LYS A 33 -11.21 -10.23 -16.98
N GLY A 34 -11.15 -11.50 -16.53
CA GLY A 34 -10.04 -12.42 -16.80
C GLY A 34 -8.72 -12.04 -16.10
N LYS A 35 -8.78 -11.24 -15.03
CA LYS A 35 -7.60 -10.88 -14.22
C LYS A 35 -7.70 -11.50 -12.83
N PRO A 36 -6.59 -11.96 -12.22
CA PRO A 36 -6.58 -12.38 -10.83
C PRO A 36 -7.11 -11.29 -9.91
N TYR A 37 -7.94 -11.67 -8.94
CA TYR A 37 -8.46 -10.74 -7.94
C TYR A 37 -7.35 -10.30 -6.98
N MET A 38 -7.11 -9.00 -6.90
CA MET A 38 -6.12 -8.38 -6.02
C MET A 38 -6.69 -7.08 -5.44
N GLU A 39 -6.14 -6.65 -4.32
CA GLU A 39 -6.59 -5.49 -3.55
C GLU A 39 -5.46 -4.46 -3.51
N GLY A 40 -5.79 -3.20 -3.82
CA GLY A 40 -4.86 -2.08 -3.69
C GLY A 40 -4.80 -1.63 -2.23
N HIS A 41 -3.61 -1.53 -1.67
CA HIS A 41 -3.37 -1.10 -0.30
C HIS A 41 -2.47 0.13 -0.27
N HIS A 42 -2.95 1.22 0.35
CA HIS A 42 -2.10 2.38 0.63
C HIS A 42 -1.05 2.04 1.69
N LEU A 43 0.24 2.09 1.35
CA LEU A 43 1.34 1.74 2.25
C LEU A 43 1.47 2.78 3.37
N ILE A 44 1.50 4.08 3.06
CA ILE A 44 1.24 5.13 4.03
C ILE A 44 -0.28 5.16 4.22
N PRO A 45 -0.83 4.81 5.40
CA PRO A 45 -2.27 4.73 5.60
C PRO A 45 -2.94 6.08 5.31
N CYS A 46 -3.93 6.11 4.41
CA CYS A 46 -4.67 7.32 4.05
C CYS A 46 -5.74 7.71 5.09
N THR A 47 -5.32 7.92 6.34
CA THR A 47 -6.15 8.53 7.39
C THR A 47 -6.17 10.05 7.21
N GLN A 48 -7.14 10.73 7.84
CA GLN A 48 -7.21 12.19 7.81
C GLN A 48 -5.95 12.84 8.40
N SER A 49 -5.46 12.31 9.53
CA SER A 49 -4.26 12.81 10.20
C SER A 49 -3.02 12.68 9.31
N ASN A 50 -2.81 11.53 8.68
CA ASN A 50 -1.68 11.31 7.80
C ASN A 50 -1.76 12.21 6.55
N ALA A 51 -2.94 12.34 5.93
CA ALA A 51 -3.10 13.23 4.79
C ALA A 51 -2.78 14.69 5.13
N THR A 52 -3.25 15.18 6.29
CA THR A 52 -2.91 16.53 6.77
C THR A 52 -1.41 16.67 7.05
N LEU A 53 -0.80 15.70 7.73
CA LEU A 53 0.63 15.71 8.06
C LEU A 53 1.50 15.80 6.79
N PHE A 54 1.24 14.95 5.80
CA PHE A 54 2.03 14.93 4.57
C PHE A 54 1.74 16.15 3.68
N TRP A 55 0.53 16.69 3.70
CA TRP A 55 0.23 17.95 3.02
C TRP A 55 1.00 19.11 3.65
N GLN A 56 0.98 19.26 4.98
CA GLN A 56 1.64 20.37 5.67
C GLN A 56 3.17 20.27 5.65
N THR A 57 3.73 19.07 5.80
CA THR A 57 5.19 18.88 5.91
C THR A 57 5.88 18.71 4.56
N ARG A 58 5.19 18.21 3.55
CA ARG A 58 5.79 17.85 2.24
C ARG A 58 5.07 18.46 1.05
N ASN A 59 3.91 19.11 1.24
CA ASN A 59 3.05 19.60 0.15
C ASN A 59 2.68 18.49 -0.85
N ARG A 60 2.36 17.29 -0.34
CA ARG A 60 2.01 16.11 -1.15
C ARG A 60 0.73 15.42 -0.68
N ASN A 61 -0.04 14.93 -1.65
CA ASN A 61 -1.20 14.07 -1.42
C ASN A 61 -0.76 12.59 -1.37
N ILE A 62 -1.14 11.89 -0.30
CA ILE A 62 -0.84 10.46 -0.10
C ILE A 62 -1.79 9.52 -0.83
N ASP A 63 -2.94 10.00 -1.35
CA ASP A 63 -3.77 9.25 -2.28
C ASP A 63 -3.20 9.34 -3.71
N CYS A 64 -2.07 8.67 -3.93
CA CYS A 64 -1.39 8.58 -5.21
C CYS A 64 -0.99 7.13 -5.52
N GLU A 65 -0.75 6.84 -6.78
CA GLU A 65 -0.40 5.49 -7.24
C GLU A 65 0.89 4.97 -6.59
N ASN A 66 1.89 5.83 -6.42
CA ASN A 66 3.16 5.51 -5.77
C ASN A 66 3.01 5.06 -4.32
N ASN A 67 1.88 5.37 -3.67
CA ASN A 67 1.59 4.93 -2.33
C ASN A 67 0.73 3.65 -2.28
N ILE A 68 0.35 3.07 -3.42
CA ILE A 68 -0.49 1.86 -3.46
C ILE A 68 0.34 0.64 -3.86
N VAL A 69 0.27 -0.42 -3.06
CA VAL A 69 0.82 -1.74 -3.38
C VAL A 69 -0.30 -2.72 -3.72
N CYS A 70 -0.03 -3.65 -4.63
CA CYS A 70 -0.94 -4.72 -5.02
C CYS A 70 -0.78 -5.93 -4.07
N LEU A 71 -1.86 -6.36 -3.42
CA LEU A 71 -1.85 -7.49 -2.48
C LEU A 71 -2.94 -8.50 -2.83
N CYS A 72 -2.67 -9.77 -2.58
CA CYS A 72 -3.76 -10.75 -2.51
C CYS A 72 -4.60 -10.51 -1.24
N PRO A 73 -5.85 -11.00 -1.19
CA PRO A 73 -6.75 -10.75 -0.06
C PRO A 73 -6.16 -11.22 1.27
N THR A 74 -5.48 -12.37 1.30
CA THR A 74 -4.82 -12.90 2.50
C THR A 74 -3.73 -11.95 3.02
N CYS A 75 -2.84 -11.47 2.15
CA CYS A 75 -1.79 -10.53 2.55
C CYS A 75 -2.38 -9.18 2.95
N HIS A 76 -3.43 -8.71 2.28
CA HIS A 76 -4.08 -7.46 2.67
C HIS A 76 -4.70 -7.57 4.06
N ARG A 77 -5.40 -8.68 4.37
CA ARG A 77 -5.94 -8.92 5.72
C ARG A 77 -4.83 -9.10 6.77
N ARG A 78 -3.70 -9.72 6.40
CA ARG A 78 -2.54 -9.89 7.30
C ARG A 78 -2.01 -8.55 7.83
N ILE A 79 -1.98 -7.49 7.01
CA ILE A 79 -1.54 -6.15 7.45
C ILE A 79 -2.47 -5.57 8.52
N HIS A 80 -3.77 -5.82 8.41
CA HIS A 80 -4.76 -5.25 9.32
C HIS A 80 -4.95 -6.09 10.59
N TYR A 81 -4.95 -7.41 10.46
CA TYR A 81 -5.38 -8.34 11.52
C TYR A 81 -4.30 -9.33 11.99
N GLY A 82 -3.13 -9.37 11.34
CA GLY A 82 -2.03 -10.25 11.76
C GLY A 82 -1.48 -9.87 13.14
N SER A 83 -0.68 -10.77 13.72
CA SER A 83 0.11 -10.44 14.91
C SER A 83 1.09 -9.29 14.62
N ILE A 84 1.65 -8.67 15.66
CA ILE A 84 2.66 -7.62 15.50
C ILE A 84 3.83 -8.11 14.63
N GLN A 85 4.27 -9.35 14.83
CA GLN A 85 5.36 -9.97 14.06
C GLN A 85 4.98 -10.17 12.58
N GLU A 86 3.78 -10.70 12.30
CA GLU A 86 3.27 -10.88 10.94
C GLU A 86 3.14 -9.54 10.20
N LYS A 87 2.63 -8.50 10.90
CA LYS A 87 2.51 -7.14 10.36
C LYS A 87 3.89 -6.53 10.10
N LYS A 88 4.81 -6.56 11.08
CA LYS A 88 6.20 -6.04 10.93
C LYS A 88 6.90 -6.66 9.72
N SER A 89 6.83 -7.99 9.62
CA SER A 89 7.44 -8.75 8.52
C SER A 89 6.86 -8.33 7.17
N LEU A 90 5.53 -8.25 7.03
CA LEU A 90 4.90 -7.82 5.78
C LEU A 90 5.21 -6.35 5.45
N ILE A 91 5.04 -5.43 6.41
CA ILE A 91 5.27 -3.99 6.18
C ILE A 91 6.71 -3.75 5.73
N LYS A 92 7.70 -4.46 6.30
CA LYS A 92 9.08 -4.38 5.84
C LYS A 92 9.22 -4.79 4.36
N THR A 93 8.65 -5.93 3.97
CA THR A 93 8.68 -6.37 2.55
C THR A 93 8.05 -5.34 1.61
N LEU A 94 6.92 -4.73 2.01
CA LEU A 94 6.26 -3.71 1.20
C LEU A 94 7.07 -2.42 1.12
N TYR A 95 7.65 -2.00 2.25
CA TYR A 95 8.53 -0.85 2.33
C TYR A 95 9.73 -1.01 1.40
N ASP A 96 10.44 -2.13 1.50
CA ASP A 96 11.63 -2.41 0.69
C ASP A 96 11.30 -2.39 -0.82
N SER A 97 10.09 -2.87 -1.20
CA SER A 97 9.63 -2.85 -2.59
C SER A 97 9.16 -1.47 -3.08
N GLN A 98 8.69 -0.58 -2.20
CA GLN A 98 7.92 0.61 -2.59
C GLN A 98 8.62 1.94 -2.26
N ILE A 99 9.60 1.95 -1.34
CA ILE A 99 10.22 3.19 -0.85
C ILE A 99 10.82 4.04 -1.99
N GLY A 100 11.41 3.41 -3.00
CA GLY A 100 11.93 4.12 -4.18
C GLY A 100 10.83 4.88 -4.95
N ASN A 101 9.63 4.31 -5.05
CA ASN A 101 8.49 4.95 -5.70
C ASN A 101 7.91 6.10 -4.87
N LEU A 102 7.88 5.97 -3.55
CA LEU A 102 7.46 7.03 -2.63
C LEU A 102 8.41 8.24 -2.69
N LYS A 103 9.73 8.00 -2.67
CA LYS A 103 10.75 9.05 -2.75
C LYS A 103 10.63 9.89 -4.02
N LYS A 104 10.36 9.25 -5.17
CA LYS A 104 10.19 9.94 -6.47
C LYS A 104 9.07 10.99 -6.46
N VAL A 105 8.08 10.84 -5.58
CA VAL A 105 6.96 11.79 -5.45
C VAL A 105 7.05 12.66 -4.20
N GLY A 106 8.18 12.66 -3.51
CA GLY A 106 8.40 13.45 -2.30
C GLY A 106 7.68 12.93 -1.06
N LEU A 107 7.34 11.63 -1.03
CA LEU A 107 6.72 10.95 0.12
C LEU A 107 7.76 10.12 0.90
N ASP A 108 8.97 10.64 1.06
CA ASP A 108 10.01 9.95 1.84
C ASP A 108 9.56 9.75 3.30
N ILE A 109 9.77 8.55 3.81
CA ILE A 109 9.42 8.07 5.15
C ILE A 109 10.37 6.92 5.49
N SER A 110 10.88 6.86 6.71
CA SER A 110 11.66 5.72 7.19
C SER A 110 10.76 4.53 7.55
N LEU A 111 11.32 3.32 7.57
CA LEU A 111 10.59 2.13 8.02
C LEU A 111 10.03 2.30 9.45
N ASN A 112 10.81 2.93 10.35
CA ASN A 112 10.38 3.16 11.73
C ASN A 112 9.20 4.13 11.82
N GLU A 113 9.20 5.22 11.04
CA GLU A 113 8.05 6.12 10.96
C GLU A 113 6.84 5.39 10.37
N LEU A 114 7.02 4.59 9.32
CA LEU A 114 5.94 3.82 8.72
C LEU A 114 5.30 2.85 9.73
N LEU A 115 6.10 2.11 10.49
CA LEU A 115 5.60 1.19 11.52
C LEU A 115 4.77 1.92 12.58
N LYS A 116 5.18 3.13 12.99
CA LYS A 116 4.38 3.97 13.91
C LYS A 116 3.01 4.32 13.33
N LEU A 117 2.90 4.56 12.01
CA LEU A 117 1.61 4.81 11.35
C LEU A 117 0.66 3.60 11.38
N TYR A 118 1.19 2.39 11.57
CA TYR A 118 0.43 1.16 11.78
C TYR A 118 0.24 0.80 13.27
N SER A 119 0.69 1.66 14.19
CA SER A 119 0.65 1.43 15.65
C SER A 119 1.44 0.19 16.08
N ILE A 120 2.65 0.03 15.51
CA ILE A 120 3.53 -1.13 15.66
C ILE A 120 4.91 -0.75 16.24
#